data_AF-F0XKG4-F1
#
_entry.id   AF-F0XKG4-F1
#
_cell.length_a   1.000
_cell.length_b   1.000
_cell.length_c   1.000
_cell.angle_alpha   90.00
_cell.angle_beta   90.00
_cell.angle_gamma   90.00
#
_symmetry.space_group_name_H-M   'P 1'
#
loop_
_entity.id
_entity.type
_entity.pdbx_description
1 polymer ?
#
loop_
_entity_poly.entity_id
_entity_poly.type
_entity_poly.pdbx_seq_one_letter_code
_entity_poly.pdbx_strand_id
1 'polypeptide(L)'
;MKHSVISPAILYWGTPVVVISSLNEDGSSNLAPMSSAWWLGHSCMLGLDSESKTTGNILRTGQCVLNLVDHTQAPVINRLAGTTGTDPVSASKRSRDYRFVYDKWAVANLT
;
A
#
# COMPACT_ATOMS: atom_id res chain seq x y z
N MET A 1 4.04 31.61 22.58
CA MET A 1 4.75 30.35 22.21
C MET A 1 5.99 30.70 21.41
N LYS A 2 7.14 30.06 21.69
CA LYS A 2 8.39 30.24 20.93
C LYS A 2 8.47 29.15 19.86
N HIS A 3 8.91 29.50 18.65
CA HIS A 3 9.13 28.54 17.57
C HIS A 3 10.10 27.43 18.01
N SER A 4 9.80 26.17 17.64
CA SER A 4 10.64 25.00 17.89
C SER A 4 10.84 24.23 16.59
N VAL A 5 12.09 23.95 16.23
CA VAL A 5 12.44 23.15 15.05
C VAL A 5 12.28 21.67 15.40
N ILE A 6 11.60 20.93 14.53
CA ILE A 6 11.44 19.47 14.62
C ILE A 6 12.02 18.80 13.37
N SER A 7 12.40 17.53 13.48
CA SER A 7 12.87 16.70 12.36
C SER A 7 12.11 15.38 12.33
N PRO A 8 10.85 15.38 11.86
CA PRO A 8 10.07 14.16 11.75
C PRO A 8 10.57 13.31 10.58
N ALA A 9 10.50 11.99 10.71
CA ALA A 9 10.83 11.07 9.62
C ALA A 9 9.87 11.19 8.42
N ILE A 10 8.65 11.69 8.66
CA ILE A 10 7.61 11.88 7.66
C ILE A 10 6.87 13.18 7.98
N LEU A 11 6.69 14.06 6.99
CA LEU A 11 5.92 15.30 7.11
C LEU A 11 4.82 15.35 6.04
N TYR A 12 3.80 14.50 6.19
CA TYR A 12 2.60 14.53 5.36
C TYR A 12 1.39 14.82 6.24
N TRP A 13 0.64 15.85 5.86
CA TRP A 13 -0.56 16.27 6.59
C TRP A 13 -1.77 16.04 5.67
N GLY A 14 -2.77 15.30 6.16
CA GLY A 14 -4.02 15.09 5.44
C GLY A 14 -3.91 14.26 4.15
N THR A 15 -2.87 13.45 3.97
CA THR A 15 -2.81 12.56 2.80
C THR A 15 -3.85 11.46 2.90
N PRO A 16 -4.56 11.15 1.80
CA PRO A 16 -5.48 10.03 1.80
C PRO A 16 -4.69 8.73 1.94
N VAL A 17 -5.25 7.79 2.69
CA VAL A 17 -4.86 6.38 2.56
C VAL A 17 -5.69 5.79 1.42
N VAL A 18 -5.05 5.12 0.49
CA VAL A 18 -5.70 4.38 -0.58
C VAL A 18 -5.38 2.89 -0.46
N VAL A 19 -6.27 2.04 -0.94
CA VAL A 19 -5.96 0.62 -1.16
C VAL A 19 -5.76 0.40 -2.65
N ILE A 20 -4.53 0.06 -3.01
CA ILE A 20 -4.19 -0.30 -4.39
C ILE A 20 -4.55 -1.77 -4.59
N SER A 21 -5.37 -2.04 -5.61
CA SER A 21 -5.60 -3.40 -6.11
C SER A 21 -4.90 -3.58 -7.45
N SER A 22 -4.27 -4.74 -7.63
CA SER A 22 -3.44 -5.09 -8.79
C SER A 22 -3.55 -6.59 -9.05
N LEU A 23 -3.30 -7.03 -10.29
CA LEU A 23 -3.38 -8.44 -10.64
C LEU A 23 -2.02 -9.13 -10.49
N ASN A 24 -2.01 -10.32 -9.88
CA ASN A 24 -0.89 -11.24 -9.88
C ASN A 24 -0.79 -11.98 -11.23
N GLU A 25 0.22 -12.83 -11.40
CA GLU A 25 0.51 -13.56 -12.64
C GLU A 25 -0.59 -14.60 -12.95
N ASP A 26 -1.20 -15.17 -11.92
CA ASP A 26 -2.30 -16.14 -12.01
C ASP A 26 -3.69 -15.50 -12.13
N GLY A 27 -3.77 -14.17 -12.21
CA GLY A 27 -5.02 -13.42 -12.29
C GLY A 27 -5.71 -13.16 -10.95
N SER A 28 -5.18 -13.67 -9.83
CA SER A 28 -5.64 -13.28 -8.50
C SER A 28 -5.31 -11.83 -8.18
N SER A 29 -6.02 -11.24 -7.21
CA SER A 29 -5.80 -9.84 -6.81
C SER A 29 -4.81 -9.73 -5.64
N ASN A 30 -3.91 -8.76 -5.71
CA ASN A 30 -3.11 -8.28 -4.58
C ASN A 30 -3.60 -6.90 -4.12
N LEU A 31 -3.84 -6.76 -2.82
CA LEU A 31 -4.22 -5.51 -2.14
C LEU A 31 -3.04 -4.91 -1.37
N ALA A 32 -2.85 -3.59 -1.42
CA ALA A 32 -1.83 -2.92 -0.62
C ALA A 32 -2.31 -1.53 -0.14
N PRO A 33 -2.26 -1.25 1.17
CA PRO A 33 -2.50 0.10 1.66
C PRO A 33 -1.33 1.00 1.30
N MET A 34 -1.64 2.25 0.95
CA MET A 34 -0.67 3.26 0.51
C MET A 34 -1.09 4.63 1.03
N SER A 35 -0.15 5.35 1.65
CA SER A 35 -0.36 6.73 2.12
C SER A 35 0.33 7.79 1.26
N SER A 36 1.14 7.37 0.28
CA SER A 36 1.92 8.24 -0.61
C SER A 36 1.26 8.37 -1.98
N ALA A 37 0.03 8.87 -2.01
CA ALA A 37 -0.74 9.14 -3.21
C ALA A 37 -1.16 10.61 -3.26
N TRP A 38 -0.96 11.27 -4.41
CA TRP A 38 -1.40 12.64 -4.64
C TRP A 38 -1.77 12.85 -6.11
N TRP A 39 -2.57 13.88 -6.39
CA TRP A 39 -3.09 14.15 -7.73
C TRP A 39 -2.53 15.47 -8.28
N LEU A 40 -2.17 15.45 -9.55
CA LEU A 40 -1.74 16.61 -10.34
C LEU A 40 -2.61 16.67 -11.60
N GLY A 41 -3.56 17.60 -11.62
CA GLY A 41 -4.56 17.68 -12.69
C GLY A 41 -5.35 16.38 -12.83
N HIS A 42 -5.20 15.70 -13.97
CA HIS A 42 -5.88 14.44 -14.28
C HIS A 42 -5.05 13.18 -13.98
N SER A 43 -3.88 13.33 -13.36
CA SER A 43 -2.96 12.23 -13.09
C SER A 43 -2.79 11.99 -11.59
N CYS A 44 -2.73 10.72 -11.19
CA CYS A 44 -2.35 10.32 -9.83
C CYS A 44 -0.88 9.89 -9.79
N MET A 45 -0.12 10.44 -8.87
CA MET A 45 1.26 10.09 -8.58
C MET A 45 1.30 9.14 -7.38
N LEU A 46 2.06 8.05 -7.48
CA LEU A 46 2.19 7.03 -6.45
C LEU A 46 3.67 6.86 -6.05
N GLY A 47 3.97 7.04 -4.77
CA GLY A 47 5.27 6.70 -4.20
C GLY A 47 5.30 5.24 -3.72
N LEU A 48 5.87 4.33 -4.51
CA LEU A 48 5.89 2.89 -4.21
C LEU A 48 7.31 2.39 -3.92
N ASP A 49 7.42 1.41 -3.01
CA ASP A 49 8.63 0.59 -2.86
C ASP A 49 8.81 -0.25 -4.14
N SER A 50 9.99 -0.13 -4.78
CA SER A 50 10.32 -0.80 -6.03
C SER A 50 10.29 -2.33 -5.91
N GLU A 51 10.53 -2.87 -4.71
CA GLU A 51 10.52 -4.31 -4.44
C GLU A 51 9.15 -4.83 -3.99
N SER A 52 8.09 -4.02 -4.05
CA SER A 52 6.73 -4.45 -3.67
C SER A 52 6.07 -5.31 -4.75
N LYS A 53 5.23 -6.28 -4.33
CA LYS A 53 4.40 -7.06 -5.27
C LYS A 53 3.51 -6.15 -6.12
N THR A 54 2.98 -5.08 -5.52
CA THR A 54 2.16 -4.07 -6.21
C THR A 54 2.93 -3.40 -7.34
N THR A 55 4.18 -2.97 -7.10
CA THR A 55 5.04 -2.38 -8.14
C THR A 55 5.31 -3.38 -9.26
N GLY A 56 5.68 -4.62 -8.93
CA GLY A 56 5.89 -5.67 -9.93
C GLY A 56 4.65 -5.92 -10.79
N ASN A 57 3.47 -5.98 -10.17
CA ASN A 57 2.20 -6.15 -10.87
C ASN A 57 1.91 -4.97 -11.81
N ILE A 58 2.10 -3.73 -11.35
CA ILE A 58 1.87 -2.52 -12.17
C ILE A 58 2.85 -2.45 -13.34
N LEU A 59 4.14 -2.71 -13.13
CA LEU A 59 5.13 -2.69 -14.20
C LEU A 59 4.84 -3.76 -15.27
N ARG A 60 4.33 -4.93 -14.87
CA ARG A 60 3.97 -6.01 -15.78
C ARG A 60 2.67 -5.74 -16.56
N THR A 61 1.66 -5.17 -15.91
CA THR A 61 0.31 -5.05 -16.48
C THR A 61 -0.02 -3.65 -17.01
N GLY A 62 0.71 -2.63 -16.57
CA GLY A 62 0.39 -1.23 -16.80
C GLY A 62 -0.88 -0.76 -16.08
N GLN A 63 -1.43 -1.56 -15.15
CA GLN A 63 -2.77 -1.34 -14.59
C GLN A 63 -2.79 -1.52 -13.06
N CYS A 64 -3.60 -0.68 -12.41
CA CYS A 64 -4.07 -0.87 -11.04
C CYS A 64 -5.36 -0.07 -10.82
N VAL A 65 -6.05 -0.35 -9.72
CA VAL A 65 -7.19 0.45 -9.24
C VAL A 65 -6.83 1.04 -7.88
N LEU A 66 -7.09 2.34 -7.73
CA LEU A 66 -6.95 3.06 -6.48
C LEU A 66 -8.32 3.16 -5.80
N ASN A 67 -8.49 2.45 -4.70
CA ASN A 67 -9.71 2.51 -3.90
C ASN A 67 -9.52 3.58 -2.80
N LEU A 68 -10.35 4.62 -2.85
CA LEU A 68 -10.41 5.63 -1.78
C LEU A 68 -11.20 5.04 -0.61
N VAL A 69 -10.56 4.95 0.56
CA VAL A 69 -11.20 4.38 1.74
C VAL A 69 -11.79 5.46 2.62
N ASP A 70 -12.94 5.17 3.23
CA ASP A 70 -13.49 5.99 4.30
C ASP A 70 -12.72 5.75 5.62
N HIS A 71 -12.73 6.74 6.50
CA HIS A 71 -12.09 6.65 7.82
C HIS A 71 -12.56 5.45 8.66
N THR A 72 -13.81 5.01 8.49
CA THR A 72 -14.35 3.82 9.16
C THR A 72 -13.66 2.51 8.74
N GLN A 73 -12.94 2.50 7.62
CA GLN A 73 -12.21 1.33 7.11
C GLN A 73 -10.77 1.24 7.65
N ALA A 74 -10.37 2.05 8.64
CA ALA A 74 -9.09 1.91 9.31
C ALA A 74 -8.75 0.47 9.77
N PRO A 75 -9.70 -0.36 10.27
CA PRO A 75 -9.42 -1.76 10.59
C PRO A 75 -9.00 -2.62 9.39
N VAL A 76 -9.55 -2.35 8.19
CA VAL A 76 -9.18 -3.03 6.94
C VAL A 76 -7.72 -2.72 6.59
N ILE A 77 -7.36 -1.43 6.65
CA ILE A 77 -5.98 -0.96 6.41
C ILE A 77 -5.00 -1.62 7.37
N ASN A 78 -5.33 -1.65 8.66
CA ASN A 78 -4.47 -2.23 9.68
C ASN A 78 -4.25 -3.73 9.49
N ARG A 79 -5.26 -4.47 9.01
CA ARG A 79 -5.11 -5.91 8.72
C ARG A 79 -4.22 -6.18 7.50
N LEU A 80 -4.24 -5.28 6.52
CA LEU A 80 -3.36 -5.35 5.34
C LEU A 80 -1.94 -4.85 5.62
N ALA A 81 -1.76 -3.96 6.60
CA ALA A 81 -0.45 -3.46 7.00
C ALA A 81 0.48 -4.62 7.42
N GLY A 82 1.76 -4.53 7.06
CA GLY A 82 2.71 -5.62 7.32
C GLY A 82 2.47 -6.90 6.51
N THR A 83 1.61 -6.87 5.49
CA THR A 83 1.45 -8.02 4.56
C THR A 83 2.17 -7.77 3.24
N THR A 84 2.66 -8.83 2.60
CA THR A 84 3.22 -8.76 1.24
C THR A 84 2.70 -9.90 0.39
N GLY A 85 2.47 -9.63 -0.90
CA GLY A 85 2.16 -10.68 -1.88
C GLY A 85 3.41 -11.26 -2.56
N THR A 86 4.61 -10.87 -2.10
CA THR A 86 5.88 -11.41 -2.59
C THR A 86 6.28 -12.63 -1.75
N ASP A 87 6.49 -13.76 -2.41
CA ASP A 87 7.01 -14.99 -1.82
C ASP A 87 8.24 -15.46 -2.62
N PRO A 88 9.43 -15.61 -2.00
CA PRO A 88 9.74 -15.45 -0.57
C PRO A 88 9.72 -13.99 -0.10
N VAL A 89 9.40 -13.79 1.19
CA VAL A 89 9.50 -12.46 1.82
C VAL A 89 10.97 -12.03 1.90
N SER A 90 11.30 -10.87 1.31
CA SER A 90 12.67 -10.34 1.30
C SER A 90 13.20 -10.08 2.72
N ALA A 91 14.52 -10.13 2.89
CA ALA A 91 15.14 -9.93 4.21
C ALA A 91 14.77 -8.58 4.84
N SER A 92 14.75 -7.50 4.04
CA SER A 92 14.32 -6.15 4.46
C SER A 92 12.87 -6.09 4.94
N LYS A 93 11.97 -6.87 4.32
CA LYS A 93 10.58 -6.98 4.74
C LYS A 93 10.45 -7.82 6.01
N ARG A 94 11.17 -8.93 6.11
CA ARG A 94 11.22 -9.77 7.32
C ARG A 94 11.73 -9.02 8.54
N SER A 95 12.75 -8.16 8.40
CA SER A 95 13.25 -7.34 9.50
C SER A 95 12.28 -6.25 9.97
N ARG A 96 11.18 -6.03 9.23
CA ARG A 96 10.07 -5.13 9.58
C ARG A 96 8.78 -5.92 9.86
N ASP A 97 8.92 -7.21 10.19
CA ASP A 97 7.83 -8.12 10.54
C ASP A 97 6.75 -8.29 9.45
N TYR A 98 7.13 -8.08 8.18
CA TYR A 98 6.21 -8.39 7.09
C TYR A 98 6.04 -9.90 6.94
N ARG A 99 4.81 -10.32 6.69
CA ARG A 99 4.46 -11.71 6.38
C ARG A 99 3.86 -11.85 4.99
N PHE A 100 4.09 -13.00 4.37
CA PHE A 100 3.44 -13.34 3.11
C PHE A 100 1.94 -13.58 3.33
N VAL A 101 1.13 -13.04 2.42
CA VAL A 101 -0.32 -13.30 2.33
C VAL A 101 -0.69 -13.38 0.87
N TYR A 102 -1.17 -14.55 0.46
CA TYR A 102 -1.75 -14.74 -0.86
C TYR A 102 -3.15 -14.11 -0.94
N ASP A 103 -4.09 -14.60 -0.12
CA ASP A 103 -5.46 -14.07 -0.09
C ASP A 103 -5.60 -12.87 0.84
N LYS A 104 -5.44 -11.69 0.25
CA LYS A 104 -5.54 -10.42 0.98
C LYS A 104 -6.98 -9.93 1.15
N TRP A 105 -7.94 -10.43 0.38
CA TRP A 105 -9.35 -10.14 0.59
C TRP A 105 -9.82 -10.77 1.91
N ALA A 106 -9.50 -12.05 2.09
CA ALA A 106 -9.82 -12.77 3.33
C ALA A 106 -9.15 -12.15 4.55
N VAL A 107 -7.84 -11.86 4.50
CA VAL A 107 -7.13 -11.20 5.63
C VAL A 107 -7.73 -9.83 5.95
N ALA A 108 -8.20 -9.10 4.95
CA ALA A 108 -8.81 -7.79 5.12
C ALA A 108 -10.27 -7.85 5.58
N ASN A 109 -10.91 -9.04 5.61
CA ASN A 109 -12.36 -9.21 5.75
C ASN A 109 -13.14 -8.40 4.71
N LEU A 110 -12.68 -8.43 3.47
CA LEU A 110 -13.36 -7.83 2.32
C LEU A 110 -13.97 -8.94 1.46
N THR A 111 -15.00 -8.60 0.69
CA THR A 111 -15.70 -9.49 -0.24
C THR A 111 -15.24 -9.30 -1.67
#